data_AF-A0A1U8AB90-F1
#
_entry.id   AF-A0A1U8AB90-F1
#
_cell.length_a   1.000
_cell.length_b   1.000
_cell.length_c   1.000
_cell.angle_alpha   90.00
_cell.angle_beta   90.00
_cell.angle_gamma   90.00
#
_symmetry.space_group_name_H-M   'P 1'
#
loop_
_entity.id
_entity.type
_entity.pdbx_description
1 polymer ?
#
loop_
_entity_poly.entity_id
_entity_poly.type
_entity_poly.pdbx_seq_one_letter_code
_entity_poly.pdbx_strand_id
1 'polypeptide(L)'
;MLLKTLSSAIDFTAWRGLVFPVFILHFVFICQFLLLQPLVSAQDGKHGNAADLFKRVSESVKVKRYSEALNDLNAAIEADPTLSEAYLHRASILRQLCRYDESERNYKKFLELKPGDPVAEKEHSQLLQAQNALDMAFNLFDSGDFVKSLDYIDKVVLVFSPACSKAKLLKVKVLLAVKDYSSAISETGYMLKEDENNLDALLLRGRAYYFLADHDVALRHFQKGLRLDPEHSELKKTYFALKNLLKKTKSAEDNLGKGKLRLAVEDFKGALAVDPSHIAHNVHLHLGLCKVLVKLGRGKDALVSCTEALDIDEELTEALVQRGEAKLLVEDWEGAVNDLKTAAQKSPQDMNIREALMRAERSLKLSKRKDWYKILGISRTASIAEIKRAYKKLALQWHPDKNVDNREEAEAKFREIAAAYEVLGDEEKRVRYDRGEDVEDMGMGMGGGGGFNPFGGGGQQFTFHFEGGFPGGFGGFQF
;
A
#
# COMPACT_ATOMS: atom_id res chain seq x y z
N MET A 1 -64.20 -74.81 -1.09
CA MET A 1 -64.35 -75.42 -2.42
C MET A 1 -63.47 -74.63 -3.36
N LEU A 2 -62.47 -75.30 -3.95
CA LEU A 2 -61.64 -74.90 -5.10
C LEU A 2 -60.87 -73.56 -5.05
N LEU A 3 -59.55 -73.66 -4.87
CA LEU A 3 -58.58 -73.06 -5.80
C LEU A 3 -57.18 -73.66 -5.51
N LYS A 4 -56.93 -74.81 -6.14
CA LYS A 4 -55.59 -75.38 -6.31
C LYS A 4 -55.20 -75.15 -7.78
N THR A 5 -54.05 -74.49 -7.95
CA THR A 5 -53.00 -74.78 -8.94
C THR A 5 -53.36 -74.78 -10.43
N LEU A 6 -52.88 -73.75 -11.14
CA LEU A 6 -52.17 -73.97 -12.39
C LEU A 6 -50.96 -73.01 -12.50
N SER A 7 -49.81 -73.66 -12.60
CA SER A 7 -48.49 -73.12 -12.88
C SER A 7 -48.45 -72.36 -14.21
N SER A 8 -47.88 -71.16 -14.22
CA SER A 8 -46.95 -70.76 -15.28
C SER A 8 -45.97 -69.76 -14.68
N ALA A 9 -44.76 -70.25 -14.39
CA ALA A 9 -43.61 -69.41 -14.14
C ALA A 9 -43.32 -68.64 -15.42
N ILE A 10 -43.72 -67.36 -15.47
CA ILE A 10 -43.19 -66.43 -16.46
C ILE A 10 -41.77 -66.14 -16.02
N ASP A 11 -40.81 -66.73 -16.73
CA ASP A 11 -39.37 -66.57 -16.54
C ASP A 11 -39.00 -65.07 -16.53
N PHE A 12 -38.82 -64.54 -15.32
CA PHE A 12 -38.39 -63.16 -15.09
C PHE A 12 -36.98 -62.89 -15.65
N THR A 13 -36.23 -63.97 -15.92
CA THR A 13 -34.94 -64.00 -16.62
C THR A 13 -35.06 -63.73 -18.12
N ALA A 14 -36.11 -64.23 -18.78
CA ALA A 14 -36.36 -63.98 -20.20
C ALA A 14 -36.74 -62.52 -20.48
N TRP A 15 -37.46 -61.87 -19.55
CA TRP A 15 -37.87 -60.48 -19.71
C TRP A 15 -36.70 -59.50 -19.55
N ARG A 16 -35.75 -59.80 -18.66
CA ARG A 16 -34.50 -59.03 -18.53
C ARG A 16 -33.58 -59.15 -19.75
N GLY A 17 -33.60 -60.30 -20.44
CA GLY A 17 -32.83 -60.53 -21.67
C GLY A 17 -33.29 -59.72 -22.88
N LEU A 18 -34.54 -59.25 -22.91
CA LEU A 18 -35.10 -58.44 -24.00
C LEU A 18 -35.12 -56.94 -23.69
N VAL A 19 -35.32 -56.55 -22.43
CA VAL A 19 -35.41 -55.12 -22.06
C VAL A 19 -34.05 -54.42 -22.13
N PHE A 20 -32.97 -55.10 -21.72
CA PHE A 20 -31.62 -54.54 -21.78
C PHE A 20 -31.13 -54.21 -23.20
N PRO A 21 -31.23 -55.12 -24.20
CA PRO A 21 -30.83 -54.79 -25.56
C PRO A 21 -31.73 -53.74 -26.20
N VAL A 22 -33.03 -53.68 -25.88
CA VAL A 22 -33.92 -52.60 -26.36
C VAL A 22 -33.53 -51.24 -25.77
N PHE A 23 -33.13 -51.19 -24.49
CA PHE A 23 -32.61 -49.97 -23.88
C PHE A 23 -31.27 -49.54 -24.48
N ILE A 24 -30.37 -50.48 -24.75
CA ILE A 24 -29.10 -50.18 -25.42
C ILE A 24 -29.35 -49.73 -26.86
N LEU A 25 -30.29 -50.36 -27.58
CA LEU A 25 -30.63 -49.96 -28.95
C LEU A 25 -31.25 -48.56 -28.97
N HIS A 26 -32.15 -48.25 -28.02
CA HIS A 26 -32.69 -46.90 -27.85
C HIS A 26 -31.62 -45.88 -27.45
N PHE A 27 -30.72 -46.24 -26.56
CA PHE A 27 -29.60 -45.38 -26.15
C PHE A 27 -28.65 -45.12 -27.33
N VAL A 28 -28.34 -46.13 -28.13
CA VAL A 28 -27.54 -45.99 -29.36
C VAL A 28 -28.31 -45.17 -30.40
N PHE A 29 -29.62 -45.35 -30.57
CA PHE A 29 -30.44 -44.53 -31.46
C PHE A 29 -30.54 -43.07 -31.02
N ILE A 30 -30.64 -42.82 -29.71
CA ILE A 30 -30.65 -41.48 -29.11
C ILE A 30 -29.27 -40.83 -29.22
N CYS A 31 -28.20 -41.58 -29.00
CA CYS A 31 -26.83 -41.11 -29.23
C CYS A 31 -26.57 -40.86 -30.71
N GLN A 32 -27.05 -41.70 -31.62
CA GLN A 32 -27.02 -41.43 -33.06
C GLN A 32 -27.86 -40.21 -33.40
N PHE A 33 -29.05 -40.01 -32.83
CA PHE A 33 -29.85 -38.80 -33.05
C PHE A 33 -29.20 -37.53 -32.48
N LEU A 34 -28.54 -37.62 -31.32
CA LEU A 34 -27.78 -36.51 -30.71
C LEU A 34 -26.49 -36.19 -31.49
N LEU A 35 -25.81 -37.21 -32.02
CA LEU A 35 -24.66 -37.07 -32.91
C LEU A 35 -25.08 -36.68 -34.35
N LEU A 36 -26.35 -36.90 -34.72
CA LEU A 36 -26.97 -36.46 -35.97
C LEU A 36 -27.62 -35.06 -35.85
N GLN A 37 -27.80 -34.49 -34.66
CA GLN A 37 -28.31 -33.12 -34.53
C GLN A 37 -27.43 -32.06 -35.22
N PRO A 38 -26.08 -32.16 -35.27
CA PRO A 38 -25.25 -31.31 -36.11
C PRO A 38 -25.42 -31.60 -37.63
N LEU A 39 -25.87 -32.80 -37.99
CA LEU A 39 -26.09 -33.24 -39.38
C LEU A 39 -27.48 -32.85 -39.90
N VAL A 40 -28.49 -32.82 -39.04
CA VAL A 40 -29.86 -32.40 -39.39
C VAL A 40 -30.00 -30.88 -39.37
N SER A 41 -29.26 -30.17 -38.52
CA SER A 41 -29.13 -28.70 -38.65
C SER A 41 -28.35 -28.29 -39.90
N ALA A 42 -27.52 -29.17 -40.45
CA ALA A 42 -26.89 -29.01 -41.77
C ALA A 42 -27.87 -29.29 -42.94
N GLN A 43 -29.05 -29.84 -42.65
CA GLN A 43 -30.04 -30.26 -43.65
C GLN A 43 -31.33 -29.42 -43.66
N ASP A 44 -31.37 -28.31 -42.90
CA ASP A 44 -32.21 -27.17 -43.25
C ASP A 44 -31.55 -26.43 -44.42
N GLY A 45 -31.68 -27.04 -45.59
CA GLY A 45 -31.29 -26.50 -46.88
C GLY A 45 -32.03 -25.20 -47.18
N LYS A 46 -31.49 -24.09 -46.69
CA LYS A 46 -31.29 -22.95 -47.58
C LYS A 46 -29.91 -23.15 -48.16
N HIS A 47 -29.84 -23.62 -49.41
CA HIS A 47 -28.77 -23.20 -50.30
C HIS A 47 -28.89 -21.68 -50.46
N GLY A 48 -28.51 -20.95 -49.41
CA GLY A 48 -28.26 -19.53 -49.50
C GLY A 48 -27.14 -19.39 -50.51
N ASN A 49 -27.35 -18.52 -51.49
CA ASN A 49 -26.31 -18.14 -52.41
C ASN A 49 -25.04 -17.77 -51.60
N ALA A 50 -23.83 -17.95 -52.13
CA ALA A 50 -22.60 -17.50 -51.45
C ALA A 50 -22.71 -16.03 -50.98
N ALA A 51 -23.46 -15.21 -51.74
CA ALA A 51 -23.85 -13.86 -51.33
C ALA A 51 -24.63 -13.77 -50.01
N ASP A 52 -25.59 -14.65 -49.76
CA ASP A 52 -26.39 -14.68 -48.53
C ASP A 52 -25.54 -15.10 -47.33
N LEU A 53 -24.66 -16.08 -47.52
CA LEU A 53 -23.69 -16.49 -46.52
C LEU A 53 -22.78 -15.32 -46.12
N PHE A 54 -22.14 -14.67 -47.08
CA PHE A 54 -21.20 -13.58 -46.77
C PHE A 54 -21.90 -12.34 -46.19
N LYS A 55 -23.15 -12.09 -46.57
CA LYS A 55 -23.99 -11.09 -45.90
C LYS A 55 -24.21 -11.44 -44.43
N ARG A 56 -24.61 -12.68 -44.13
CA ARG A 56 -24.79 -13.16 -42.75
C ARG A 56 -23.50 -13.08 -41.95
N VAL A 57 -22.37 -13.52 -42.51
CA VAL A 57 -21.04 -13.42 -41.91
C VAL A 57 -20.70 -11.96 -41.59
N SER A 58 -20.94 -11.03 -42.53
CA SER A 58 -20.70 -9.60 -42.32
C SER A 58 -21.57 -9.04 -41.20
N GLU A 59 -22.85 -9.44 -41.11
CA GLU A 59 -23.76 -9.04 -40.03
C GLU A 59 -23.28 -9.57 -38.67
N SER A 60 -22.89 -10.85 -38.60
CA SER A 60 -22.33 -11.45 -37.39
C SER A 60 -21.06 -10.74 -36.92
N VAL A 61 -20.16 -10.39 -37.85
CA VAL A 61 -18.94 -9.62 -37.55
C VAL A 61 -19.26 -8.22 -37.02
N LYS A 62 -20.23 -7.51 -37.61
CA LYS A 62 -20.67 -6.19 -37.13
C LYS A 62 -21.20 -6.23 -35.70
N VAL A 63 -21.85 -7.32 -35.31
CA VAL A 63 -22.36 -7.56 -33.95
C VAL A 63 -21.31 -8.23 -33.04
N LYS A 64 -20.05 -8.34 -33.49
CA LYS A 64 -18.92 -8.97 -32.78
C LYS A 64 -19.12 -10.47 -32.45
N ARG A 65 -20.00 -11.15 -33.17
CA ARG A 65 -20.25 -12.60 -33.05
C ARG A 65 -19.29 -13.38 -33.94
N TYR A 66 -18.00 -13.28 -33.62
CA TYR A 66 -16.95 -13.86 -34.45
C TYR A 66 -16.97 -15.39 -34.47
N SER A 67 -17.39 -16.04 -33.38
CA SER A 67 -17.54 -17.51 -33.32
C SER A 67 -18.58 -18.02 -34.30
N GLU A 68 -19.77 -17.41 -34.33
CA GLU A 68 -20.84 -17.73 -35.29
C GLU A 68 -20.36 -17.52 -36.73
N ALA A 69 -19.72 -16.37 -37.01
CA ALA A 69 -19.17 -16.07 -38.32
C ALA A 69 -18.10 -17.10 -38.78
N LEU A 70 -17.23 -17.53 -37.87
CA LEU A 70 -16.23 -18.57 -38.18
C LEU A 70 -16.86 -19.93 -38.42
N ASN A 71 -17.89 -20.31 -37.67
CA ASN A 71 -18.62 -21.56 -37.87
C ASN A 71 -19.32 -21.61 -39.24
N ASP A 72 -19.96 -20.52 -39.63
CA ASP A 72 -20.57 -20.36 -40.95
C ASP A 72 -19.55 -20.53 -42.08
N LEU A 73 -18.38 -19.89 -41.96
CA LEU A 73 -17.31 -19.99 -42.94
C LEU A 73 -16.67 -21.38 -42.98
N ASN A 74 -16.57 -22.06 -41.83
CA ASN A 74 -16.09 -23.45 -41.78
C ASN A 74 -17.04 -24.38 -42.52
N ALA A 75 -18.35 -24.30 -42.25
CA ALA A 75 -19.36 -25.11 -42.95
C ALA A 75 -19.35 -24.85 -44.47
N ALA A 76 -19.14 -23.60 -44.88
CA ALA A 76 -19.04 -23.23 -46.29
C ALA A 76 -17.81 -23.82 -46.98
N ILE A 77 -16.65 -23.79 -46.31
CA ILE A 77 -15.40 -24.38 -46.81
C ILE A 77 -15.49 -25.91 -46.85
N GLU A 78 -16.19 -26.53 -45.90
CA GLU A 78 -16.44 -27.98 -45.90
C GLU A 78 -17.37 -28.40 -47.06
N ALA A 79 -18.39 -27.59 -47.36
CA ALA A 79 -19.31 -27.84 -48.47
C ALA A 79 -18.67 -27.60 -49.84
N ASP A 80 -17.85 -26.54 -49.95
CA ASP A 80 -17.11 -26.20 -51.17
C ASP A 80 -15.68 -25.74 -50.84
N PRO A 81 -14.68 -26.65 -50.89
CA PRO A 81 -13.28 -26.31 -50.64
C PRO A 81 -12.66 -25.34 -51.66
N THR A 82 -13.32 -25.11 -52.80
CA THR A 82 -12.85 -24.20 -53.85
C THR A 82 -13.39 -22.78 -53.71
N LEU A 83 -14.31 -22.56 -52.75
CA LEU A 83 -14.88 -21.25 -52.43
C LEU A 83 -13.82 -20.31 -51.83
N SER A 84 -13.06 -19.66 -52.71
CA SER A 84 -11.92 -18.80 -52.33
C SER A 84 -12.31 -17.72 -51.32
N GLU A 85 -13.42 -17.02 -51.56
CA GLU A 85 -13.90 -15.89 -50.76
C GLU A 85 -14.12 -16.26 -49.29
N ALA A 86 -14.50 -17.51 -49.00
CA ALA A 86 -14.65 -17.98 -47.63
C ALA A 86 -13.31 -18.02 -46.89
N TYR A 87 -12.21 -18.39 -47.55
CA TYR A 87 -10.87 -18.33 -46.96
C TYR A 87 -10.44 -16.89 -46.68
N LEU A 88 -10.71 -15.94 -47.59
CA LEU A 88 -10.37 -14.54 -47.39
C LEU A 88 -11.12 -13.93 -46.19
N HIS A 89 -12.44 -14.14 -46.13
CA HIS A 89 -13.26 -13.68 -45.00
C HIS A 89 -12.84 -14.35 -43.68
N ARG A 90 -12.54 -15.65 -43.70
CA ARG A 90 -12.05 -16.37 -42.50
C ARG A 90 -10.70 -15.84 -42.05
N ALA A 91 -9.77 -15.60 -42.98
CA ALA A 91 -8.47 -15.02 -42.70
C ALA A 91 -8.60 -13.64 -42.02
N SER A 92 -9.46 -12.78 -42.56
CA SER A 92 -9.69 -11.42 -42.04
C SER A 92 -10.26 -11.44 -40.62
N ILE A 93 -11.23 -12.31 -40.34
CA ILE A 93 -11.79 -12.48 -38.98
C ILE A 93 -10.74 -13.03 -38.02
N LEU A 94 -9.98 -14.04 -38.43
CA LEU A 94 -8.90 -14.62 -37.61
C LEU A 94 -7.81 -13.59 -37.29
N ARG A 95 -7.49 -12.69 -38.22
CA ARG A 95 -6.58 -11.55 -37.99
C ARG A 95 -7.14 -10.59 -36.94
N GLN A 96 -8.42 -10.25 -37.00
CA GLN A 96 -9.05 -9.37 -36.00
C GLN A 96 -8.99 -9.97 -34.58
N LEU A 97 -9.08 -11.29 -34.47
CA LEU A 97 -8.98 -12.06 -33.22
C LEU A 97 -7.53 -12.38 -32.78
N CYS A 98 -6.52 -11.90 -33.53
CA CYS A 98 -5.10 -12.24 -33.35
C CYS A 98 -4.76 -13.73 -33.34
N ARG A 99 -5.51 -14.53 -34.12
CA ARG A 99 -5.19 -15.92 -34.46
C ARG A 99 -4.35 -15.93 -35.74
N TYR A 100 -3.15 -15.34 -35.65
CA TYR A 100 -2.35 -14.99 -36.82
C TYR A 100 -1.88 -16.19 -37.64
N ASP A 101 -1.44 -17.27 -37.00
CA ASP A 101 -1.00 -18.48 -37.73
C ASP A 101 -2.14 -19.11 -38.55
N GLU A 102 -3.35 -19.13 -38.00
CA GLU A 102 -4.53 -19.62 -38.71
C GLU A 102 -4.95 -18.67 -39.83
N SER A 103 -4.88 -17.36 -39.58
CA SER A 103 -5.14 -16.33 -40.58
C SER A 103 -4.19 -16.45 -41.76
N GLU A 104 -2.89 -16.64 -41.50
CA GLU A 104 -1.86 -16.75 -42.53
C GLU A 104 -2.10 -17.96 -43.45
N ARG A 105 -2.44 -19.13 -42.87
CA ARG A 105 -2.79 -20.33 -43.64
C ARG A 105 -3.98 -20.08 -44.58
N ASN A 106 -4.96 -19.29 -44.15
CA ASN A 106 -6.12 -18.97 -44.96
C ASN A 106 -5.81 -17.97 -46.09
N TYR A 107 -4.99 -16.94 -45.82
CA TYR A 107 -4.51 -16.05 -46.89
C TYR A 107 -3.68 -16.80 -47.93
N LYS A 108 -2.77 -17.69 -47.49
CA LYS A 108 -2.00 -18.55 -48.40
C LYS A 108 -2.93 -19.42 -49.25
N LYS A 109 -3.93 -20.05 -48.63
CA LYS A 109 -4.89 -20.88 -49.36
C LYS A 109 -5.74 -20.09 -50.36
N PHE A 110 -6.12 -18.86 -50.02
CA PHE A 110 -6.79 -17.96 -50.95
C PHE A 110 -5.90 -17.61 -52.15
N LEU A 111 -4.64 -17.25 -51.91
CA LEU A 111 -3.69 -16.87 -52.96
C LEU A 111 -3.27 -18.06 -53.85
N GLU A 112 -3.35 -19.29 -53.36
CA GLU A 112 -3.23 -20.50 -54.19
C GLU A 112 -4.38 -20.61 -55.21
N LEU A 113 -5.62 -20.28 -54.79
CA LEU A 113 -6.81 -20.35 -55.64
C LEU A 113 -6.93 -19.13 -56.57
N LYS A 114 -6.50 -17.95 -56.10
CA LYS A 114 -6.52 -16.68 -56.83
C LYS A 114 -5.18 -15.93 -56.68
N PRO A 115 -4.16 -16.32 -57.46
CA PRO A 115 -2.85 -15.66 -57.43
C PRO A 115 -2.94 -14.20 -57.89
N GLY A 116 -2.18 -13.31 -57.24
CA GLY A 116 -2.06 -11.90 -57.64
C GLY A 116 -3.27 -11.03 -57.28
N ASP A 117 -4.14 -11.48 -56.37
CA ASP A 117 -5.23 -10.64 -55.86
C ASP A 117 -4.67 -9.51 -54.96
N PRO A 118 -4.80 -8.23 -55.35
CA PRO A 118 -4.16 -7.13 -54.64
C PRO A 118 -4.77 -6.87 -53.26
N VAL A 119 -6.02 -7.27 -53.03
CA VAL A 119 -6.69 -7.09 -51.73
C VAL A 119 -6.13 -8.09 -50.74
N ALA A 120 -6.04 -9.37 -51.13
CA ALA A 120 -5.49 -10.42 -50.30
C ALA A 120 -4.00 -10.23 -50.01
N GLU A 121 -3.19 -9.79 -50.98
CA GLU A 121 -1.78 -9.47 -50.74
C GLU A 121 -1.60 -8.33 -49.72
N LYS A 122 -2.41 -7.28 -49.84
CA LYS A 122 -2.42 -6.16 -48.89
C LYS A 122 -2.83 -6.62 -47.49
N GLU A 123 -3.93 -7.37 -47.37
CA GLU A 123 -4.40 -7.85 -46.07
C GLU A 123 -3.43 -8.85 -45.43
N HIS A 124 -2.79 -9.71 -46.23
CA HIS A 124 -1.73 -10.61 -45.77
C HIS A 124 -0.50 -9.83 -45.27
N SER A 125 -0.10 -8.75 -45.96
CA SER A 125 0.95 -7.85 -45.45
C SER A 125 0.54 -7.19 -44.12
N GLN A 126 -0.71 -6.73 -43.99
CA GLN A 126 -1.23 -6.19 -42.74
C GLN A 126 -1.24 -7.22 -41.61
N LEU A 127 -1.53 -8.49 -41.90
CA LEU A 127 -1.43 -9.59 -40.93
C LEU A 127 -0.01 -9.69 -40.38
N LEU A 128 1.01 -9.73 -41.25
CA LEU A 128 2.41 -9.84 -40.83
C LEU A 128 2.86 -8.63 -40.00
N GLN A 129 2.41 -7.43 -40.37
CA GLN A 129 2.66 -6.22 -39.57
C GLN A 129 1.99 -6.29 -38.19
N ALA A 130 0.77 -6.83 -38.11
CA ALA A 130 0.04 -7.01 -36.86
C ALA A 130 0.73 -8.02 -35.94
N GLN A 131 1.18 -9.15 -36.50
CA GLN A 131 1.92 -10.17 -35.79
C GLN A 131 3.24 -9.63 -35.22
N ASN A 132 4.05 -8.98 -36.07
CA ASN A 132 5.30 -8.37 -35.64
C ASN A 132 5.07 -7.29 -34.56
N ALA A 133 4.03 -6.46 -34.70
CA ALA A 133 3.69 -5.47 -33.69
C ALA A 133 3.30 -6.11 -32.34
N LEU A 134 2.54 -7.21 -32.36
CA LEU A 134 2.18 -7.94 -31.14
C LEU A 134 3.40 -8.60 -30.48
N ASP A 135 4.28 -9.22 -31.28
CA ASP A 135 5.50 -9.85 -30.78
C ASP A 135 6.45 -8.80 -30.17
N MET A 136 6.60 -7.65 -30.81
CA MET A 136 7.36 -6.52 -30.27
C MET A 136 6.76 -6.00 -28.96
N ALA A 137 5.43 -5.91 -28.86
CA ALA A 137 4.77 -5.51 -27.62
C ALA A 137 5.10 -6.45 -26.45
N PHE A 138 5.07 -7.78 -26.67
CA PHE A 138 5.45 -8.77 -25.66
C PHE A 138 6.94 -8.68 -25.30
N ASN A 139 7.83 -8.61 -26.29
CA ASN A 139 9.26 -8.47 -26.03
C ASN A 139 9.60 -7.21 -25.23
N LEU A 140 8.96 -6.08 -25.55
CA LEU A 140 9.15 -4.82 -24.84
C LEU A 140 8.61 -4.91 -23.41
N PHE A 141 7.45 -5.56 -23.21
CA PHE A 141 6.90 -5.81 -21.87
C PHE A 141 7.87 -6.63 -21.02
N ASP A 142 8.41 -7.73 -21.58
CA ASP A 142 9.35 -8.61 -20.88
C ASP A 142 10.69 -7.90 -20.57
N SER A 143 11.10 -6.95 -21.43
CA SER A 143 12.27 -6.09 -21.19
C SER A 143 12.05 -4.96 -20.19
N GLY A 144 10.80 -4.73 -19.77
CA GLY A 144 10.41 -3.64 -18.86
C GLY A 144 10.19 -2.27 -19.53
N ASP A 145 10.27 -2.16 -20.86
CA ASP A 145 9.95 -0.93 -21.59
C ASP A 145 8.43 -0.81 -21.81
N PHE A 146 7.73 -0.47 -20.73
CA PHE A 146 6.26 -0.42 -20.68
C PHE A 146 5.66 0.66 -21.59
N VAL A 147 6.35 1.79 -21.77
CA VAL A 147 5.86 2.89 -22.61
C VAL A 147 5.82 2.46 -24.07
N LYS A 148 6.94 1.94 -24.60
CA LYS A 148 6.95 1.47 -26.00
C LYS A 148 6.07 0.24 -26.18
N SER A 149 6.02 -0.65 -25.18
CA SER A 149 5.09 -1.78 -25.21
C SER A 149 3.66 -1.30 -25.43
N LEU A 150 3.21 -0.27 -24.70
CA LEU A 150 1.87 0.31 -24.84
C LEU A 150 1.63 0.87 -26.25
N ASP A 151 2.60 1.57 -26.85
CA ASP A 151 2.48 2.11 -28.22
C ASP A 151 2.22 1.00 -29.26
N TYR A 152 2.95 -0.11 -29.16
CA TYR A 152 2.75 -1.26 -30.04
C TYR A 152 1.42 -1.97 -29.76
N ILE A 153 0.99 -2.07 -28.50
CA ILE A 153 -0.31 -2.63 -28.13
C ILE A 153 -1.44 -1.79 -28.73
N ASP A 154 -1.39 -0.47 -28.58
CA ASP A 154 -2.40 0.43 -29.13
C ASP A 154 -2.40 0.37 -30.66
N LYS A 155 -1.23 0.25 -31.31
CA LYS A 155 -1.16 0.00 -32.75
C LYS A 155 -1.87 -1.30 -33.13
N VAL A 156 -1.68 -2.39 -32.38
CA VAL A 156 -2.39 -3.66 -32.62
C VAL A 156 -3.89 -3.47 -32.43
N VAL A 157 -4.34 -2.93 -31.29
CA VAL A 157 -5.77 -2.86 -30.96
C VAL A 157 -6.52 -1.84 -31.82
N LEU A 158 -5.93 -0.68 -32.12
CA LEU A 158 -6.63 0.39 -32.85
C LEU A 158 -6.56 0.24 -34.36
N VAL A 159 -5.47 -0.32 -34.90
CA VAL A 159 -5.24 -0.34 -36.35
C VAL A 159 -5.46 -1.72 -36.95
N PHE A 160 -4.93 -2.77 -36.32
CA PHE A 160 -4.87 -4.09 -36.96
C PHE A 160 -5.94 -5.07 -36.48
N SER A 161 -6.06 -5.24 -35.17
CA SER A 161 -6.80 -6.33 -34.53
C SER A 161 -7.61 -5.83 -33.31
N PRO A 162 -8.73 -5.11 -33.52
CA PRO A 162 -9.55 -4.56 -32.43
C PRO A 162 -10.18 -5.60 -31.50
N ALA A 163 -10.34 -6.83 -31.96
CA ALA A 163 -10.88 -7.94 -31.19
C ALA A 163 -9.79 -8.82 -30.55
N CYS A 164 -8.52 -8.40 -30.56
CA CYS A 164 -7.43 -9.19 -30.01
C CYS A 164 -7.44 -9.18 -28.47
N SER A 165 -7.95 -10.26 -27.87
CA SER A 165 -7.96 -10.44 -26.42
C SER A 165 -6.55 -10.47 -25.82
N LYS A 166 -5.57 -11.06 -26.51
CA LYS A 166 -4.17 -11.13 -26.04
C LYS A 166 -3.55 -9.74 -25.85
N ALA A 167 -3.74 -8.85 -26.83
CA ALA A 167 -3.24 -7.48 -26.78
C ALA A 167 -3.95 -6.65 -25.69
N LYS A 168 -5.28 -6.78 -25.58
CA LYS A 168 -6.07 -6.14 -24.49
C LYS A 168 -5.60 -6.60 -23.10
N LEU A 169 -5.37 -7.90 -22.91
CA LEU A 169 -4.83 -8.43 -21.65
C LEU A 169 -3.42 -7.91 -21.35
N LEU A 170 -2.55 -7.86 -22.37
CA LEU A 170 -1.21 -7.30 -22.23
C LEU A 170 -1.27 -5.81 -21.84
N LYS A 171 -2.19 -5.03 -22.43
CA LYS A 171 -2.45 -3.63 -22.04
C LYS A 171 -2.71 -3.50 -20.55
N VAL A 172 -3.61 -4.32 -20.02
CA VAL A 172 -3.94 -4.32 -18.59
C VAL A 172 -2.72 -4.69 -17.73
N LYS A 173 -1.91 -5.68 -18.15
CA LYS A 173 -0.69 -6.05 -17.43
C LYS A 173 0.33 -4.91 -17.40
N VAL A 174 0.51 -4.19 -18.52
CA VAL A 174 1.33 -2.97 -18.60
C VAL A 174 0.81 -1.92 -17.63
N LEU A 175 -0.50 -1.64 -17.65
CA LEU A 175 -1.14 -0.65 -16.77
C LEU A 175 -0.92 -0.97 -15.28
N LEU A 176 -1.02 -2.24 -14.88
CA LEU A 176 -0.69 -2.67 -13.53
C LEU A 176 0.79 -2.44 -13.18
N ALA A 177 1.70 -2.71 -14.12
CA ALA A 177 3.14 -2.54 -13.90
C ALA A 177 3.55 -1.07 -13.75
N VAL A 178 2.92 -0.16 -14.51
CA VAL A 178 3.11 1.30 -14.38
C VAL A 178 2.31 1.91 -13.23
N LYS A 179 1.58 1.08 -12.46
CA LYS A 179 0.74 1.48 -11.32
C LYS A 179 -0.47 2.35 -11.68
N ASP A 180 -0.90 2.35 -12.93
CA ASP A 180 -2.17 2.96 -13.34
C ASP A 180 -3.33 1.96 -13.14
N TYR A 181 -3.68 1.78 -11.88
CA TYR A 181 -4.75 0.87 -11.48
C TYR A 181 -6.13 1.34 -11.96
N SER A 182 -6.31 2.66 -12.11
CA SER A 182 -7.57 3.26 -12.55
C SER A 182 -7.91 2.87 -13.99
N SER A 183 -6.94 2.99 -14.90
CA SER A 183 -7.10 2.56 -16.29
C SER A 183 -7.20 1.04 -16.40
N ALA A 184 -6.44 0.29 -15.59
CA ALA A 184 -6.55 -1.18 -15.54
C ALA A 184 -7.97 -1.64 -15.16
N ILE A 185 -8.60 -0.96 -14.19
CA ILE A 185 -10.00 -1.20 -13.80
C ILE A 185 -10.95 -0.83 -14.95
N SER A 186 -10.72 0.27 -15.66
CA SER A 186 -11.56 0.64 -16.80
C SER A 186 -11.51 -0.41 -17.91
N GLU A 187 -10.30 -0.77 -18.35
CA GLU A 187 -10.04 -1.75 -19.42
C GLU A 187 -10.63 -3.13 -19.11
N THR A 188 -10.34 -3.67 -17.92
CA THR A 188 -10.94 -4.94 -17.50
C THR A 188 -12.47 -4.86 -17.38
N GLY A 189 -13.02 -3.67 -17.11
CA GLY A 189 -14.46 -3.44 -17.09
C GLY A 189 -15.09 -3.58 -18.46
N TYR A 190 -14.45 -3.06 -19.51
CA TYR A 190 -14.89 -3.30 -20.89
C TYR A 190 -14.79 -4.78 -21.26
N MET A 191 -13.71 -5.46 -20.87
CA MET A 191 -13.56 -6.90 -21.11
C MET A 191 -14.67 -7.71 -20.45
N LEU A 192 -15.04 -7.40 -19.21
CA LEU A 192 -16.13 -8.10 -18.50
C LEU A 192 -17.53 -7.75 -19.01
N LYS A 193 -17.70 -6.62 -19.71
CA LYS A 193 -18.94 -6.33 -20.45
C LYS A 193 -19.05 -7.16 -21.74
N GLU A 194 -17.91 -7.46 -22.38
CA GLU A 194 -17.86 -8.34 -23.56
C GLU A 194 -18.01 -9.81 -23.16
N ASP A 195 -17.33 -10.25 -22.11
CA ASP A 195 -17.42 -11.59 -21.54
C ASP A 195 -17.35 -11.53 -20.00
N GLU A 196 -18.51 -11.72 -19.37
CA GLU A 196 -18.66 -11.65 -17.91
C GLU A 196 -17.84 -12.73 -17.17
N ASN A 197 -17.51 -13.83 -17.85
CA ASN A 197 -16.82 -15.00 -17.30
C ASN A 197 -15.33 -15.04 -17.65
N ASN A 198 -14.78 -13.95 -18.20
CA ASN A 198 -13.38 -13.87 -18.54
C ASN A 198 -12.48 -13.95 -17.28
N LEU A 199 -11.85 -15.11 -17.08
CA LEU A 199 -11.03 -15.41 -15.90
C LEU A 199 -9.85 -14.45 -15.74
N ASP A 200 -9.15 -14.15 -16.83
CA ASP A 200 -8.01 -13.24 -16.82
C ASP A 200 -8.43 -11.81 -16.45
N ALA A 201 -9.55 -11.33 -16.99
CA ALA A 201 -10.08 -10.01 -16.66
C ALA A 201 -10.50 -9.92 -15.19
N LEU A 202 -11.13 -10.98 -14.63
CA LEU A 202 -11.46 -11.04 -13.20
C LEU A 202 -10.21 -11.03 -12.32
N LEU A 203 -9.19 -11.81 -12.68
CA LEU A 203 -7.92 -11.86 -11.97
C LEU A 203 -7.22 -10.49 -11.99
N LEU A 204 -7.03 -9.89 -13.17
CA LEU A 204 -6.32 -8.62 -13.31
C LEU A 204 -7.08 -7.46 -12.67
N ARG A 205 -8.41 -7.45 -12.79
CA ARG A 205 -9.25 -6.46 -12.10
C ARG A 205 -9.16 -6.58 -10.59
N GLY A 206 -9.20 -7.81 -10.07
CA GLY A 206 -9.01 -8.08 -8.65
C GLY A 206 -7.63 -7.62 -8.15
N ARG A 207 -6.57 -7.77 -8.96
CA ARG A 207 -5.23 -7.23 -8.66
C ARG A 207 -5.20 -5.71 -8.62
N ALA A 208 -5.88 -5.03 -9.53
CA ALA A 208 -5.95 -3.57 -9.52
C ALA A 208 -6.59 -3.06 -8.22
N TYR A 209 -7.73 -3.62 -7.81
CA TYR A 209 -8.35 -3.30 -6.52
C TYR A 209 -7.49 -3.71 -5.33
N TYR A 210 -6.76 -4.82 -5.42
CA TYR A 210 -5.83 -5.24 -4.38
C TYR A 210 -4.79 -4.16 -4.12
N PHE A 211 -4.13 -3.64 -5.15
CA PHE A 211 -3.10 -2.60 -5.01
C PHE A 211 -3.64 -1.24 -4.56
N LEU A 212 -4.92 -0.96 -4.81
CA LEU A 212 -5.62 0.21 -4.26
C LEU A 212 -6.05 0.04 -2.79
N ALA A 213 -5.75 -1.10 -2.17
CA ALA A 213 -6.22 -1.49 -0.84
C ALA A 213 -7.75 -1.65 -0.72
N ASP A 214 -8.48 -1.72 -1.83
CA ASP A 214 -9.91 -2.08 -1.91
C ASP A 214 -10.10 -3.60 -1.83
N HIS A 215 -9.65 -4.19 -0.73
CA HIS A 215 -9.54 -5.64 -0.55
C HIS A 215 -10.86 -6.38 -0.65
N ASP A 216 -11.97 -5.77 -0.22
CA ASP A 216 -13.31 -6.36 -0.31
C ASP A 216 -13.74 -6.58 -1.76
N VAL A 217 -13.47 -5.60 -2.62
CA VAL A 217 -13.79 -5.67 -4.06
C VAL A 217 -12.86 -6.67 -4.75
N ALA A 218 -11.57 -6.64 -4.41
CA ALA A 218 -10.59 -7.61 -4.90
C ALA A 218 -11.01 -9.06 -4.60
N LEU A 219 -11.40 -9.34 -3.34
CA LEU A 219 -11.87 -10.67 -2.94
C LEU A 219 -13.10 -11.13 -3.73
N ARG A 220 -14.08 -10.25 -3.98
CA ARG A 220 -15.27 -10.59 -4.77
C ARG A 220 -14.91 -11.00 -6.19
N HIS A 221 -13.97 -10.30 -6.84
CA HIS A 221 -13.49 -10.66 -8.16
C HIS A 221 -12.74 -11.99 -8.18
N PHE A 222 -11.84 -12.22 -7.22
CA PHE A 222 -11.13 -13.50 -7.10
C PHE A 222 -12.10 -14.66 -6.81
N GLN A 223 -13.08 -14.47 -5.93
CA GLN A 223 -14.10 -15.46 -5.63
C GLN A 223 -14.98 -15.77 -6.84
N LYS A 224 -15.35 -14.76 -7.64
CA LYS A 224 -16.07 -15.00 -8.89
C LYS A 224 -15.25 -15.86 -9.84
N GLY A 225 -13.96 -15.53 -10.04
CA GLY A 225 -13.05 -16.34 -10.87
C GLY A 225 -12.93 -17.78 -10.37
N LEU A 226 -12.75 -17.98 -9.06
CA LEU A 226 -12.65 -19.32 -8.46
C LEU A 226 -13.95 -20.13 -8.48
N ARG A 227 -15.11 -19.49 -8.62
CA ARG A 227 -16.38 -20.20 -8.85
C ARG A 227 -16.47 -20.75 -10.29
N LEU A 228 -15.86 -20.05 -11.24
CA LEU A 228 -15.82 -20.45 -12.65
C LEU A 228 -14.76 -21.52 -12.89
N ASP A 229 -13.57 -21.34 -12.31
CA ASP A 229 -12.48 -22.32 -12.33
C ASP A 229 -11.87 -22.47 -10.92
N PRO A 230 -12.29 -23.49 -10.16
CA PRO A 230 -11.74 -23.77 -8.84
C PRO A 230 -10.26 -24.15 -8.87
N GLU A 231 -9.71 -24.66 -9.97
CA GLU A 231 -8.32 -25.12 -10.08
C GLU A 231 -7.37 -24.07 -10.66
N HIS A 232 -7.86 -22.86 -10.92
CA HIS A 232 -7.04 -21.78 -11.41
C HIS A 232 -5.94 -21.39 -10.43
N SER A 233 -4.70 -21.79 -10.72
CA SER A 233 -3.53 -21.63 -9.85
C SER A 233 -3.31 -20.17 -9.40
N GLU A 234 -3.29 -19.24 -10.36
CA GLU A 234 -2.97 -17.83 -10.07
C GLU A 234 -4.04 -17.16 -9.19
N LEU A 235 -5.32 -17.39 -9.47
CA LEU A 235 -6.45 -16.90 -8.66
C LEU A 235 -6.45 -17.49 -7.25
N LYS A 236 -6.20 -18.79 -7.10
CA LYS A 236 -6.05 -19.44 -5.79
C LYS A 236 -4.94 -18.76 -4.99
N LYS A 237 -3.77 -18.59 -5.60
CA LYS A 237 -2.61 -17.96 -4.97
C LYS A 237 -2.93 -16.54 -4.50
N THR A 238 -3.46 -15.68 -5.38
CA THR A 238 -3.78 -14.28 -5.02
C THR A 238 -4.89 -14.19 -3.97
N TYR A 239 -5.92 -15.03 -4.06
CA TYR A 239 -7.01 -15.08 -3.09
C TYR A 239 -6.54 -15.46 -1.69
N PHE A 240 -5.76 -16.55 -1.57
CA PHE A 240 -5.27 -17.01 -0.27
C PHE A 240 -4.21 -16.08 0.32
N ALA A 241 -3.35 -15.47 -0.52
CA ALA A 241 -2.41 -14.45 -0.09
C ALA A 241 -3.13 -13.25 0.54
N LEU A 242 -4.15 -12.71 -0.15
CA LEU A 242 -4.96 -11.61 0.38
C LEU A 242 -5.71 -12.00 1.66
N LYS A 243 -6.31 -13.20 1.71
CA LYS A 243 -6.96 -13.69 2.94
C LYS A 243 -6.00 -13.81 4.11
N ASN A 244 -4.77 -14.27 3.88
CA ASN A 244 -3.75 -14.36 4.91
C ASN A 244 -3.33 -12.96 5.40
N LEU A 245 -3.11 -12.01 4.49
CA LEU A 245 -2.81 -10.60 4.82
C LEU A 245 -3.91 -10.00 5.71
N LEU A 246 -5.17 -10.13 5.32
CA LEU A 246 -6.31 -9.61 6.08
C LEU A 246 -6.45 -10.27 7.45
N LYS A 247 -6.25 -11.59 7.52
CA LYS A 247 -6.30 -12.32 8.79
C LYS A 247 -5.22 -11.82 9.77
N LYS A 248 -3.99 -11.61 9.29
CA LYS A 248 -2.88 -11.09 10.12
C LYS A 248 -3.12 -9.64 10.52
N THR A 249 -3.57 -8.80 9.60
CA THR A 249 -3.94 -7.40 9.88
C THR A 249 -4.97 -7.32 10.99
N LYS A 250 -6.08 -8.08 10.86
CA LYS A 250 -7.13 -8.14 11.87
C LYS A 250 -6.62 -8.66 13.22
N SER A 251 -5.78 -9.70 13.22
CA SER A 251 -5.17 -10.23 14.44
C SER A 251 -4.34 -9.17 15.16
N ALA A 252 -3.56 -8.38 14.41
CA ALA A 252 -2.75 -7.30 14.96
C ALA A 252 -3.61 -6.21 15.62
N GLU A 253 -4.68 -5.78 14.94
CA GLU A 253 -5.63 -4.78 15.44
C GLU A 253 -6.40 -5.29 16.67
N ASP A 254 -6.87 -6.54 16.66
CA ASP A 254 -7.55 -7.17 17.79
C ASP A 254 -6.63 -7.27 19.01
N ASN A 255 -5.35 -7.63 18.81
CA ASN A 255 -4.37 -7.70 19.88
C ASN A 255 -4.02 -6.32 20.43
N LEU A 256 -3.95 -5.29 19.58
CA LEU A 256 -3.79 -3.90 19.99
C LEU A 256 -4.99 -3.43 20.83
N GLY A 257 -6.21 -3.69 20.39
CA GLY A 257 -7.44 -3.36 21.12
C GLY A 257 -7.55 -4.05 22.48
N LYS A 258 -7.03 -5.28 22.60
CA LYS A 258 -6.94 -6.03 23.86
C LYS A 258 -5.76 -5.64 24.76
N GLY A 259 -4.94 -4.68 24.34
CA GLY A 259 -3.75 -4.26 25.08
C GLY A 259 -2.60 -5.29 25.07
N LYS A 260 -2.67 -6.32 24.22
CA LYS A 260 -1.62 -7.34 24.06
C LYS A 260 -0.50 -6.81 23.15
N LEU A 261 0.14 -5.72 23.57
CA LEU A 261 1.01 -4.91 22.73
C LEU A 261 2.16 -5.71 22.09
N ARG A 262 2.82 -6.60 22.84
CA ARG A 262 3.92 -7.43 22.29
C ARG A 262 3.46 -8.36 21.17
N LEU A 263 2.27 -8.97 21.31
CA LEU A 263 1.70 -9.84 20.27
C LEU A 263 1.26 -9.02 19.06
N ALA A 264 0.70 -7.83 19.27
CA ALA A 264 0.35 -6.92 18.19
C ALA A 264 1.57 -6.52 17.35
N VAL A 265 2.73 -6.27 17.97
CA VAL A 265 3.98 -6.01 17.23
C VAL A 265 4.35 -7.17 16.30
N GLU A 266 4.33 -8.40 16.81
CA GLU A 266 4.67 -9.59 16.00
C GLU A 266 3.67 -9.80 14.86
N ASP A 267 2.38 -9.58 15.11
CA ASP A 267 1.34 -9.71 14.09
C ASP A 267 1.46 -8.62 13.01
N PHE A 268 1.73 -7.36 13.37
CA PHE A 268 1.96 -6.27 12.40
C PHE A 268 3.18 -6.55 11.53
N LYS A 269 4.31 -6.96 12.12
CA LYS A 269 5.51 -7.38 11.37
C LYS A 269 5.21 -8.57 10.47
N GLY A 270 4.44 -9.53 10.98
CA GLY A 270 4.00 -10.69 10.23
C GLY A 270 3.09 -10.34 9.05
N ALA A 271 2.27 -9.29 9.16
CA ALA A 271 1.42 -8.79 8.08
C ALA A 271 2.25 -8.07 7.01
N LEU A 272 3.17 -7.20 7.41
CA LEU A 272 4.11 -6.51 6.50
C LEU A 272 4.97 -7.51 5.71
N ALA A 273 5.34 -8.63 6.32
CA ALA A 273 6.11 -9.68 5.64
C ALA A 273 5.31 -10.47 4.59
N VAL A 274 3.97 -10.38 4.56
CA VAL A 274 3.15 -11.09 3.55
C VAL A 274 3.34 -10.47 2.17
N ASP A 275 3.31 -9.14 2.08
CA ASP A 275 3.59 -8.41 0.85
C ASP A 275 4.25 -7.05 1.17
N PRO A 276 5.60 -7.00 1.16
CA PRO A 276 6.35 -5.76 1.38
C PRO A 276 6.10 -4.70 0.29
N SER A 277 5.63 -5.10 -0.89
CA SER A 277 5.40 -4.20 -2.02
C SER A 277 4.02 -3.55 -2.04
N HIS A 278 3.13 -3.93 -1.12
CA HIS A 278 1.77 -3.40 -1.03
C HIS A 278 1.72 -2.03 -0.35
N ILE A 279 2.19 -1.00 -1.05
CA ILE A 279 2.35 0.37 -0.54
C ILE A 279 1.06 0.91 0.12
N ALA A 280 -0.07 0.81 -0.58
CA ALA A 280 -1.34 1.40 -0.13
C ALA A 280 -1.87 0.79 1.17
N HIS A 281 -1.62 -0.50 1.41
CA HIS A 281 -2.01 -1.14 2.68
C HIS A 281 -0.93 -1.00 3.76
N ASN A 282 0.34 -1.06 3.36
CA ASN A 282 1.47 -1.07 4.28
C ASN A 282 1.59 0.22 5.07
N VAL A 283 1.12 1.37 4.53
CA VAL A 283 1.06 2.64 5.30
C VAL A 283 0.27 2.47 6.61
N HIS A 284 -0.85 1.75 6.58
CA HIS A 284 -1.68 1.51 7.77
C HIS A 284 -1.03 0.53 8.74
N LEU A 285 -0.33 -0.49 8.21
CA LEU A 285 0.41 -1.45 9.04
C LEU A 285 1.61 -0.81 9.73
N HIS A 286 2.38 0.03 9.03
CA HIS A 286 3.49 0.79 9.59
C HIS A 286 3.02 1.77 10.65
N LEU A 287 1.92 2.49 10.40
CA LEU A 287 1.29 3.38 11.38
C LEU A 287 0.81 2.59 12.62
N GLY A 288 0.15 1.45 12.43
CA GLY A 288 -0.29 0.58 13.51
C GLY A 288 0.88 0.09 14.36
N LEU A 289 1.95 -0.39 13.73
CA LEU A 289 3.18 -0.82 14.39
C LEU A 289 3.86 0.32 15.17
N CYS A 290 3.98 1.49 14.55
CA CYS A 290 4.48 2.73 15.15
C CYS A 290 3.72 3.06 16.45
N LYS A 291 2.38 3.09 16.43
CA LYS A 291 1.54 3.34 17.62
C LYS A 291 1.81 2.34 18.74
N VAL A 292 1.91 1.04 18.41
CA VAL A 292 2.15 -0.01 19.42
C VAL A 292 3.53 0.15 20.05
N LEU A 293 4.55 0.48 19.26
CA LEU A 293 5.92 0.65 19.73
C LEU A 293 6.06 1.90 20.61
N VAL A 294 5.38 3.01 20.28
CA VAL A 294 5.28 4.18 21.16
C VAL A 294 4.66 3.79 22.50
N LYS A 295 3.53 3.08 22.50
CA LYS A 295 2.88 2.60 23.75
C LYS A 295 3.76 1.67 24.59
N LEU A 296 4.67 0.93 23.95
CA LEU A 296 5.65 0.08 24.63
C LEU A 296 6.90 0.83 25.13
N GLY A 297 7.03 2.13 24.86
CA GLY A 297 8.22 2.91 25.17
C GLY A 297 9.42 2.60 24.28
N ARG A 298 9.23 1.88 23.17
CA ARG A 298 10.30 1.49 22.24
C ARG A 298 10.54 2.59 21.19
N GLY A 299 10.97 3.77 21.65
CA GLY A 299 11.11 4.97 20.82
C GLY A 299 11.93 4.75 19.54
N LYS A 300 13.10 4.10 19.63
CA LYS A 300 13.98 3.84 18.46
C LYS A 300 13.30 3.01 17.38
N ASP A 301 12.60 1.94 17.76
CA ASP A 301 11.91 1.07 16.81
C ASP A 301 10.66 1.76 16.24
N ALA A 302 9.97 2.53 17.07
CA ALA A 302 8.83 3.32 16.66
C ALA A 302 9.22 4.30 15.55
N LEU A 303 10.33 5.05 15.71
CA LEU A 303 10.81 6.01 14.71
C LEU A 303 10.97 5.40 13.32
N VAL A 304 11.54 4.20 13.23
CA VAL A 304 11.67 3.48 11.95
C VAL A 304 10.28 3.26 11.35
N SER A 305 9.36 2.70 12.13
CA SER A 305 8.02 2.35 11.64
C SER A 305 7.18 3.58 11.26
N CYS A 306 7.28 4.67 12.02
CA CYS A 306 6.57 5.91 11.71
C CYS A 306 7.17 6.61 10.48
N THR A 307 8.49 6.49 10.26
CA THR A 307 9.16 7.08 9.09
C THR A 307 8.76 6.33 7.83
N GLU A 308 8.75 4.99 7.85
CA GLU A 308 8.25 4.17 6.72
C GLU A 308 6.81 4.53 6.34
N ALA A 309 5.94 4.83 7.31
CA ALA A 309 4.58 5.30 7.03
C ALA A 309 4.58 6.68 6.33
N LEU A 310 5.44 7.60 6.78
CA LEU A 310 5.54 8.97 6.22
C LEU A 310 6.30 9.02 4.88
N ASP A 311 7.17 8.05 4.60
CA ASP A 311 7.82 7.91 3.29
C ASP A 311 6.80 7.48 2.22
N ILE A 312 5.71 6.81 2.63
CA ILE A 312 4.58 6.46 1.76
C ILE A 312 3.59 7.62 1.66
N ASP A 313 3.19 8.20 2.80
CA ASP A 313 2.26 9.31 2.90
C ASP A 313 2.81 10.37 3.87
N GLU A 314 3.56 11.33 3.32
CA GLU A 314 4.16 12.44 4.08
C GLU A 314 3.10 13.28 4.79
N GLU A 315 1.86 13.25 4.29
CA GLU A 315 0.80 14.08 4.80
C GLU A 315 0.05 13.50 5.99
N LEU A 316 0.31 12.24 6.32
CA LEU A 316 -0.40 11.47 7.34
C LEU A 316 -0.23 12.07 8.74
N THR A 317 -1.18 12.92 9.14
CA THR A 317 -1.17 13.65 10.43
C THR A 317 -0.96 12.73 11.63
N GLU A 318 -1.61 11.56 11.63
CA GLU A 318 -1.49 10.62 12.74
C GLU A 318 -0.06 10.02 12.83
N ALA A 319 0.60 9.78 11.70
CA ALA A 319 1.98 9.30 11.70
C ALA A 319 2.95 10.38 12.19
N LEU A 320 2.73 11.66 11.84
CA LEU A 320 3.49 12.80 12.38
C LEU A 320 3.38 12.87 13.91
N VAL A 321 2.15 12.75 14.45
CA VAL A 321 1.93 12.75 15.90
C VAL A 321 2.70 11.62 16.58
N GLN A 322 2.57 10.40 16.06
CA GLN A 322 3.24 9.24 16.66
C GLN A 322 4.76 9.29 16.50
N ARG A 323 5.29 9.84 15.40
CA ARG A 323 6.73 10.07 15.24
C ARG A 323 7.22 11.12 16.23
N GLY A 324 6.45 12.18 16.46
CA GLY A 324 6.73 13.18 17.49
C GLY A 324 6.81 12.56 18.90
N GLU A 325 5.83 11.73 19.27
CA GLU A 325 5.84 11.00 20.55
C GLU A 325 7.03 10.03 20.63
N ALA A 326 7.38 9.33 19.54
CA ALA A 326 8.56 8.48 19.47
C ALA A 326 9.87 9.28 19.65
N LYS A 327 9.95 10.50 19.10
CA LYS A 327 11.09 11.42 19.26
C LYS A 327 11.23 11.90 20.70
N LEU A 328 10.12 12.17 21.40
CA LEU A 328 10.15 12.47 22.83
C LEU A 328 10.75 11.32 23.65
N LEU A 329 10.44 10.06 23.30
CA LEU A 329 11.00 8.89 23.98
C LEU A 329 12.51 8.71 23.78
N VAL A 330 13.08 9.25 22.70
CA VAL A 330 14.53 9.21 22.43
C VAL A 330 15.23 10.54 22.71
N GLU A 331 14.54 11.48 23.37
CA GLU A 331 15.04 12.80 23.74
C GLU A 331 15.41 13.70 22.53
N ASP A 332 14.86 13.44 21.35
CA ASP A 332 14.92 14.35 20.19
C ASP A 332 13.83 15.42 20.32
N TRP A 333 14.03 16.36 21.23
CA TRP A 333 13.05 17.39 21.57
C TRP A 333 12.72 18.32 20.39
N GLU A 334 13.74 18.71 19.62
CA GLU A 334 13.57 19.62 18.49
C GLU A 334 12.80 18.93 17.36
N GLY A 335 13.18 17.70 17.01
CA GLY A 335 12.47 16.93 16.02
C GLY A 335 11.02 16.62 16.43
N ALA A 336 10.77 16.38 17.72
CA ALA A 336 9.42 16.15 18.25
C ALA A 336 8.52 17.37 18.09
N VAL A 337 9.02 18.56 18.47
CA VAL A 337 8.29 19.82 18.31
C VAL A 337 7.99 20.10 16.84
N ASN A 338 8.94 19.85 15.92
CA ASN A 338 8.74 20.07 14.49
C ASN A 338 7.61 19.20 13.92
N ASP A 339 7.61 17.89 14.21
CA ASP A 339 6.56 16.97 13.74
C ASP A 339 5.19 17.35 14.32
N LEU A 340 5.12 17.59 15.64
CA LEU A 340 3.87 17.91 16.32
C LEU A 340 3.31 19.28 15.92
N LYS A 341 4.17 20.25 15.63
CA LYS A 341 3.77 21.56 15.11
C LYS A 341 3.17 21.43 13.72
N THR A 342 3.78 20.62 12.86
CA THR A 342 3.25 20.32 11.52
C THR A 342 1.89 19.63 11.62
N ALA A 343 1.75 18.64 12.51
CA ALA A 343 0.48 17.98 12.76
C ALA A 343 -0.60 18.95 13.30
N ALA A 344 -0.24 19.84 14.24
CA ALA A 344 -1.15 20.84 14.81
C ALA A 344 -1.62 21.87 13.78
N GLN A 345 -0.77 22.23 12.81
CA GLN A 345 -1.15 23.12 11.71
C GLN A 345 -2.18 22.47 10.78
N LYS A 346 -2.07 21.15 10.53
CA LYS A 346 -3.02 20.39 9.71
C LYS A 346 -4.35 20.14 10.42
N SER A 347 -4.31 19.96 11.74
CA SER A 347 -5.51 19.73 12.57
C SER A 347 -5.60 20.74 13.73
N PRO A 348 -5.90 22.03 13.47
CA PRO A 348 -5.86 23.08 14.51
C PRO A 348 -6.85 22.91 15.66
N GLN A 349 -7.91 22.13 15.43
CA GLN A 349 -8.98 21.87 16.40
C GLN A 349 -8.72 20.62 17.26
N ASP A 350 -7.69 19.82 16.94
CA ASP A 350 -7.37 18.62 17.72
C ASP A 350 -6.61 18.99 18.99
N MET A 351 -7.34 18.97 20.11
CA MET A 351 -6.78 19.29 21.42
C MET A 351 -5.71 18.31 21.88
N ASN A 352 -5.77 17.04 21.45
CA ASN A 352 -4.77 16.04 21.84
C ASN A 352 -3.41 16.35 21.20
N ILE A 353 -3.41 16.75 19.92
CA ILE A 353 -2.19 17.15 19.22
C ILE A 353 -1.61 18.42 19.85
N ARG A 354 -2.47 19.38 20.19
CA ARG A 354 -2.06 20.60 20.89
C ARG A 354 -1.44 20.31 22.26
N GLU A 355 -2.01 19.39 23.02
CA GLU A 355 -1.46 18.96 24.30
C GLU A 355 -0.10 18.27 24.13
N ALA A 356 0.03 17.37 23.15
CA ALA A 356 1.30 16.72 22.82
C ALA A 356 2.36 17.75 22.41
N LEU A 357 2.00 18.74 21.58
CA LEU A 357 2.89 19.83 21.19
C LEU A 357 3.34 20.66 22.40
N MET A 358 2.42 21.09 23.28
CA MET A 358 2.76 21.85 24.49
C MET A 358 3.71 21.05 25.39
N ARG A 359 3.50 19.72 25.51
CA ARG A 359 4.39 18.84 26.25
C ARG A 359 5.79 18.81 25.63
N ALA A 360 5.87 18.67 24.30
CA ALA A 360 7.13 18.67 23.57
C ALA A 360 7.88 20.00 23.68
N GLU A 361 7.18 21.13 23.54
CA GLU A 361 7.76 22.47 23.69
C GLU A 361 8.27 22.71 25.11
N ARG A 362 7.54 22.25 26.13
CA ARG A 362 8.00 22.28 27.52
C ARG A 362 9.27 21.47 27.70
N SER A 363 9.32 20.24 27.18
CA SER A 363 10.52 19.39 27.26
C SER A 363 11.71 20.02 26.54
N LEU A 364 11.50 20.59 25.35
CA LEU A 364 12.53 21.32 24.61
C LEU A 364 13.06 22.51 25.41
N LYS A 365 12.17 23.32 25.98
CA LYS A 365 12.54 24.46 26.82
C LYS A 365 13.36 24.02 28.04
N LEU A 366 12.91 22.98 28.74
CA LEU A 366 13.63 22.39 29.87
C LEU A 366 15.01 21.87 29.47
N SER A 367 15.15 21.25 28.29
CA SER A 367 16.43 20.74 27.79
C SER A 367 17.45 21.84 27.49
N LYS A 368 16.99 23.04 27.10
CA LYS A 368 17.82 24.22 26.84
C LYS A 368 18.15 25.02 28.11
N ARG A 369 17.44 24.77 29.20
CA ARG A 369 17.64 25.45 30.49
C ARG A 369 18.96 25.02 31.13
N LYS A 370 19.67 25.97 31.73
CA LYS A 370 20.86 25.68 32.54
C LYS A 370 20.46 24.83 33.76
N ASP A 371 21.17 23.72 33.98
CA ASP A 371 20.97 22.88 35.17
C ASP A 371 21.76 23.47 36.36
N TRP A 372 21.07 24.25 37.20
CA TRP A 372 21.68 24.90 38.38
C TRP A 372 22.25 23.91 39.39
N TYR A 373 21.67 22.71 39.52
CA TYR A 373 22.19 21.68 40.42
C TYR A 373 23.52 21.15 39.92
N LYS A 374 23.65 20.95 38.60
CA LYS A 374 24.90 20.55 37.96
C LYS A 374 25.98 21.62 38.11
N ILE A 375 25.62 22.91 38.02
CA ILE A 375 26.56 24.03 38.23
C ILE A 375 27.10 24.04 39.67
N LEU A 376 26.25 23.79 40.67
CA LEU A 376 26.69 23.68 42.07
C LEU A 376 27.32 22.31 42.42
N GLY A 377 27.26 21.33 41.52
CA GLY A 377 27.82 20.00 41.73
C GLY A 377 27.09 19.18 42.80
N ILE A 378 25.77 19.35 42.91
CA ILE A 378 24.93 18.74 43.95
C ILE A 378 23.78 17.93 43.34
N SER A 379 23.19 17.04 44.15
CA SER A 379 21.97 16.29 43.77
C SER A 379 20.76 17.23 43.73
N ARG A 380 19.78 16.91 42.87
CA ARG A 380 18.45 17.57 42.87
C ARG A 380 17.70 17.41 44.19
N THR A 381 18.04 16.37 44.97
CA THR A 381 17.47 16.09 46.30
C THR A 381 18.26 16.75 47.44
N ALA A 382 19.27 17.57 47.15
CA ALA A 382 20.09 18.22 48.16
C ALA A 382 19.25 19.13 49.08
N SER A 383 19.56 19.14 50.36
CA SER A 383 18.97 20.05 51.34
C SER A 383 19.45 21.49 51.12
N ILE A 384 18.69 22.48 51.62
CA ILE A 384 19.08 23.91 51.58
C ILE A 384 20.47 24.11 52.22
N ALA A 385 20.78 23.37 53.28
CA ALA A 385 22.08 23.44 53.94
C ALA A 385 23.22 22.96 53.04
N GLU A 386 23.00 21.90 52.26
CA GLU A 386 23.99 21.40 51.28
C GLU A 386 24.17 22.36 50.11
N ILE A 387 23.08 22.94 49.60
CA ILE A 387 23.10 23.99 48.57
C ILE A 387 23.95 25.18 49.04
N LYS A 388 23.72 25.67 50.26
CA LYS A 388 24.48 26.78 50.85
C LYS A 388 25.94 26.45 51.08
N ARG A 389 26.26 25.21 51.48
CA ARG A 389 27.66 24.75 51.64
C ARG A 389 28.38 24.67 50.31
N ALA A 390 27.74 24.11 49.27
CA ALA A 390 28.28 24.00 47.93
C ALA A 390 28.55 25.39 47.33
N TYR A 391 27.59 26.31 47.46
CA TYR A 391 27.76 27.71 47.05
C TYR A 391 28.98 28.36 47.72
N LYS A 392 29.07 28.31 49.06
CA LYS A 392 30.21 28.92 49.79
C LYS A 392 31.55 28.36 49.32
N LYS A 393 31.64 27.05 49.10
CA LYS A 393 32.86 26.39 48.64
C LYS A 393 33.26 26.86 47.24
N LEU A 394 32.31 26.86 46.30
CA LEU A 394 32.55 27.23 44.91
C LEU A 394 32.80 28.75 44.75
N ALA A 395 32.09 29.59 45.51
CA ALA A 395 32.29 31.03 45.54
C ALA A 395 33.70 31.39 46.04
N LEU A 396 34.21 30.71 47.07
CA LEU A 396 35.58 30.91 47.55
C LEU A 396 36.62 30.43 46.52
N GLN A 397 36.34 29.32 45.83
CA GLN A 397 37.24 28.74 44.83
C GLN A 397 37.36 29.64 43.59
N TRP A 398 36.25 30.19 43.12
CA TRP A 398 36.17 30.99 41.89
C TRP A 398 36.14 32.50 42.15
N HIS A 399 36.53 32.96 43.34
CA HIS A 399 36.59 34.38 43.63
C HIS A 399 37.65 35.07 42.75
N PRO A 400 37.36 36.20 42.08
CA PRO A 400 38.30 36.86 41.16
C PRO A 400 39.65 37.21 41.81
N ASP A 401 39.63 37.63 43.08
CA ASP A 401 40.86 37.98 43.81
C ASP A 401 41.81 36.80 44.05
N LYS A 402 41.30 35.55 44.02
CA LYS A 402 42.12 34.33 44.14
C LYS A 402 42.54 33.76 42.80
N ASN A 403 42.01 34.32 41.71
CA ASN A 403 42.10 33.81 40.34
C ASN A 403 42.53 34.97 39.42
N VAL A 404 43.60 35.67 39.80
CA VAL A 404 44.07 36.90 39.12
C VAL A 404 44.53 36.60 37.69
N ASP A 405 45.17 35.45 37.47
CA ASP A 405 45.71 35.03 36.17
C ASP A 405 44.62 34.55 35.19
N ASN A 406 43.45 34.13 35.70
CA ASN A 406 42.29 33.63 34.94
C ASN A 406 41.00 34.38 35.32
N ARG A 407 41.12 35.70 35.51
CA ARG A 407 40.07 36.54 36.09
C ARG A 407 38.75 36.48 35.33
N GLU A 408 38.77 36.56 34.00
CA GLU A 408 37.54 36.53 33.19
C GLU A 408 36.77 35.22 33.34
N GLU A 409 37.47 34.08 33.35
CA GLU A 409 36.86 32.76 33.55
C GLU A 409 36.29 32.64 34.97
N ALA A 410 37.05 33.10 35.97
CA ALA A 410 36.60 33.10 37.35
C ALA A 410 35.37 33.97 37.56
N GLU A 411 35.31 35.17 36.97
CA GLU A 411 34.14 36.04 37.00
C GLU A 411 32.93 35.42 36.30
N ALA A 412 33.13 34.70 35.18
CA ALA A 412 32.05 33.99 34.50
C ALA A 412 31.50 32.84 35.36
N LYS A 413 32.37 31.99 35.92
CA LYS A 413 31.98 30.89 36.82
C LYS A 413 31.32 31.40 38.08
N PHE A 414 31.87 32.44 38.70
CA PHE A 414 31.33 33.04 39.91
C PHE A 414 29.91 33.58 39.68
N ARG A 415 29.67 34.24 38.53
CA ARG A 415 28.33 34.68 38.12
C ARG A 415 27.35 33.50 37.99
N GLU A 416 27.76 32.40 37.36
CA GLU A 416 26.90 31.21 37.22
C GLU A 416 26.60 30.54 38.58
N ILE A 417 27.59 30.46 39.46
CA ILE A 417 27.45 29.91 40.83
C ILE A 417 26.50 30.77 41.66
N ALA A 418 26.62 32.10 41.56
CA ALA A 418 25.74 33.04 42.24
C ALA A 418 24.29 32.93 41.74
N ALA A 419 24.08 32.90 40.42
CA ALA A 419 22.76 32.70 39.83
C ALA A 419 22.14 31.37 40.24
N ALA A 420 22.93 30.29 40.28
CA ALA A 420 22.46 28.98 40.75
C ALA A 420 22.00 29.03 42.21
N TYR A 421 22.74 29.71 43.09
CA TYR A 421 22.36 29.84 44.50
C TYR A 421 21.16 30.75 44.71
N GLU A 422 20.98 31.79 43.90
CA GLU A 422 19.80 32.66 43.97
C GLU A 422 18.50 31.88 43.68
N VAL A 423 18.55 30.94 42.73
CA VAL A 423 17.40 30.12 42.36
C VAL A 423 17.20 28.95 43.32
N LEU A 424 18.27 28.23 43.67
CA LEU A 424 18.18 27.01 44.47
C LEU A 424 18.19 27.25 45.98
N GLY A 425 18.73 28.38 46.44
CA GLY A 425 18.84 28.72 47.86
C GLY A 425 17.53 29.24 48.47
N ASP A 426 16.59 29.67 47.64
CA ASP A 426 15.23 30.06 48.03
C ASP A 426 14.25 28.92 47.71
N GLU A 427 13.49 28.47 48.71
CA GLU A 427 12.62 27.29 48.58
C GLU A 427 11.51 27.52 47.54
N GLU A 428 10.96 28.73 47.45
CA GLU A 428 9.89 29.04 46.49
C GLU A 428 10.43 29.11 45.06
N LYS A 429 11.58 29.77 44.85
CA LYS A 429 12.26 29.80 43.54
C LYS A 429 12.72 28.41 43.12
N ARG A 430 13.20 27.58 44.04
CA ARG A 430 13.61 26.20 43.78
C ARG A 430 12.42 25.35 43.34
N VAL A 431 11.30 25.42 44.07
CA VAL A 431 10.09 24.68 43.70
C VAL A 431 9.59 25.09 42.31
N ARG A 432 9.61 26.38 41.98
CA ARG A 432 9.26 26.87 40.63
C ARG A 432 10.23 26.41 39.56
N TYR A 433 11.54 26.45 39.86
CA TYR A 433 12.58 25.92 38.98
C TYR A 433 12.36 24.42 38.69
N ASP A 434 12.10 23.62 39.73
CA ASP A 434 11.87 22.18 39.64
C ASP A 434 10.58 21.84 38.88
N ARG A 435 9.55 22.71 38.94
CA ARG A 435 8.33 22.60 38.14
C ARG A 435 8.49 22.99 36.67
N GLY A 436 9.66 23.51 36.29
CA GLY A 436 9.92 23.99 34.94
C GLY A 436 9.29 25.34 34.62
N GLU A 437 8.92 26.11 35.64
CA GLU A 437 8.47 27.49 35.49
C GLU A 437 9.67 28.41 35.23
N ASP A 438 9.46 29.48 34.47
CA ASP A 438 10.48 30.51 34.25
C ASP A 438 10.71 31.26 35.55
N VAL A 439 11.87 31.01 36.15
CA VAL A 439 12.36 31.76 37.32
C VAL A 439 13.13 33.01 36.87
N GLU A 440 13.51 33.07 35.58
CA GLU A 440 14.25 34.18 34.97
C GLU A 440 13.36 35.41 34.68
N ASP A 441 12.05 35.23 34.47
CA ASP A 441 11.13 36.33 34.10
C ASP A 441 10.71 37.22 35.29
N MET A 442 11.14 36.89 36.51
CA MET A 442 10.99 37.77 37.67
C MET A 442 12.11 38.84 37.79
N GLY A 443 13.00 38.95 36.80
CA GLY A 443 14.03 40.00 36.74
C GLY A 443 13.73 41.16 35.78
N MET A 444 12.65 41.10 34.99
CA MET A 444 12.39 42.08 33.91
C MET A 444 10.92 42.58 33.82
N GLY A 445 10.02 42.16 34.71
CA GLY A 445 8.57 42.38 34.55
C GLY A 445 7.85 43.23 35.61
N MET A 446 8.46 43.59 36.74
CA MET A 446 7.83 44.43 37.78
C MET A 446 8.91 45.07 38.67
N GLY A 447 9.16 46.36 38.47
CA GLY A 447 9.88 47.22 39.41
C GLY A 447 11.39 47.35 39.17
N GLY A 448 11.79 48.50 38.61
CA GLY A 448 13.11 49.10 38.81
C GLY A 448 14.27 48.44 38.08
N GLY A 449 14.72 49.06 36.99
CA GLY A 449 15.95 48.69 36.30
C GLY A 449 17.16 48.73 37.25
N GLY A 450 17.78 47.57 37.43
CA GLY A 450 19.04 47.39 38.15
C GLY A 450 19.61 46.02 37.78
N GLY A 451 20.38 45.97 36.69
CA GLY A 451 21.10 44.76 36.31
C GLY A 451 22.01 44.31 37.46
N PHE A 452 21.92 43.03 37.82
CA PHE A 452 22.74 42.43 38.86
C PHE A 452 24.21 42.46 38.42
N ASN A 453 24.93 43.46 38.93
CA ASN A 453 26.35 43.63 38.73
C ASN A 453 27.02 43.36 40.09
N PRO A 454 27.47 42.12 40.37
CA PRO A 454 28.06 41.77 41.67
C PRO A 454 29.39 42.50 41.95
N PHE A 455 29.89 43.25 40.96
CA PHE A 455 31.09 44.10 41.02
C PHE A 455 30.80 45.57 40.66
N GLY A 456 29.52 45.97 40.50
CA GLY A 456 29.13 47.33 40.17
C GLY A 456 28.91 48.17 41.44
N GLY A 457 29.78 49.15 41.67
CA GLY A 457 29.61 50.14 42.73
C GLY A 457 28.33 50.95 42.55
N GLY A 458 27.32 50.70 43.38
CA GLY A 458 26.04 51.39 43.31
C GLY A 458 24.93 50.78 44.16
N GLY A 459 25.09 50.81 45.50
CA GLY A 459 23.97 51.00 46.43
C GLY A 459 22.86 49.94 46.54
N GLN A 460 23.19 48.72 46.97
CA GLN A 460 22.38 48.00 47.97
C GLN A 460 23.34 47.25 48.92
N GLN A 461 23.42 47.74 50.15
CA GLN A 461 24.18 47.09 51.22
C GLN A 461 23.49 45.79 51.62
N PHE A 462 24.01 44.65 51.17
CA PHE A 462 23.82 43.41 51.91
C PHE A 462 24.75 43.47 53.13
N THR A 463 24.20 43.81 54.29
CA THR A 463 24.84 43.55 55.58
C THR A 463 24.90 42.05 55.82
N PHE A 464 26.08 41.46 55.56
CA PHE A 464 26.39 40.09 55.97
C PHE A 464 26.59 40.06 57.48
N HIS A 465 25.56 39.63 58.23
CA HIS A 465 25.71 39.29 59.64
C HIS A 465 26.30 37.88 59.76
N PHE A 466 27.59 37.80 60.11
CA PHE A 466 28.28 36.56 60.43
C PHE A 466 28.18 36.32 61.93
N GLU A 467 27.12 35.63 62.36
CA GLU A 467 26.94 35.26 63.76
C GLU A 467 27.75 33.96 64.04
N GLY A 468 28.93 34.12 64.65
CA GLY A 468 29.81 33.01 65.00
C GLY A 468 31.25 33.47 65.26
N GLY A 469 31.54 33.81 66.52
CA GLY A 469 32.73 34.53 66.97
C GLY A 469 34.11 33.95 66.66
N PHE A 470 35.08 34.86 66.52
CA PHE A 470 36.48 34.68 66.94
C PHE A 470 37.00 36.03 67.47
N PRO A 471 37.55 36.09 68.69
CA PRO A 471 38.02 37.33 69.30
C PRO A 471 39.48 37.62 68.91
N GLY A 472 39.73 38.82 68.35
CA GLY A 472 41.09 39.38 68.32
C GLY A 472 41.47 40.12 67.03
N GLY A 473 41.53 41.45 67.12
CA GLY A 473 42.69 42.21 66.64
C GLY A 473 42.76 42.69 65.18
N PHE A 474 42.53 44.00 65.04
CA PHE A 474 43.19 44.95 64.12
C PHE A 474 42.73 45.13 62.66
N GLY A 475 42.33 46.40 62.38
CA GLY A 475 42.45 47.14 61.11
C GLY A 475 41.50 46.70 60.01
N GLY A 476 40.36 47.33 59.73
CA GLY A 476 40.18 48.77 59.53
C GLY A 476 40.35 49.11 58.05
N PHE A 477 39.31 48.93 57.22
CA PHE A 477 39.15 49.67 55.96
C PHE A 477 37.66 49.87 55.61
N GLN A 478 37.39 51.10 55.16
CA GLN A 478 36.12 51.70 54.77
C GLN A 478 35.58 51.14 53.45
N PHE A 479 34.25 51.10 53.35
CA PHE A 479 33.44 50.63 52.22
C PHE A 479 33.52 51.52 50.99
#